data_AF-A0A4Y9ZJG1-F1
#
_entry.id   AF-A0A4Y9ZJG1-F1
#
_cell.length_a   1.000
_cell.length_b   1.000
_cell.length_c   1.000
_cell.angle_alpha   90.00
_cell.angle_beta   90.00
_cell.angle_gamma   90.00
#
_symmetry.space_group_name_H-M   'P 1'
#
loop_
_entity.id
_entity.type
_entity.pdbx_description
1 polymer ?
#
loop_
_entity_poly.entity_id
_entity_poly.type
_entity_poly.pdbx_seq_one_letter_code
_entity_poly.pdbx_strand_id
1 'polypeptide(L)'
;MDQIARESILVAERHDIYPEIDPAEHFSQKTYQGKVAFITGASRGIGEEIALMYAKAGASFVLTARKQDTLDAVKQRILGLVPTAEVLALQTDVVVFEQVEAAVKAAIARFGRLL
;
A
#
# COMPACT_ATOMS: atom_id res chain seq x y z
N MET A 1 -34.26 -1.45 -35.97
CA MET A 1 -34.25 -0.56 -34.78
C MET A 1 -32.99 -0.92 -34.02
N ASP A 2 -32.03 0.01 -34.05
CA ASP A 2 -30.61 -0.25 -33.92
C ASP A 2 -30.15 -0.82 -32.59
N GLN A 3 -29.33 -1.86 -32.72
CA GLN A 3 -28.58 -2.54 -31.70
C GLN A 3 -27.36 -1.69 -31.38
N ILE A 4 -27.39 -0.93 -30.27
CA ILE A 4 -26.23 -0.18 -29.79
C ILE A 4 -25.17 -1.19 -29.37
N ALA A 5 -24.17 -1.39 -30.25
CA ALA A 5 -22.97 -2.13 -29.97
C ALA A 5 -22.24 -1.44 -28.82
N ARG A 6 -22.08 -2.14 -27.70
CA ARG A 6 -21.17 -1.76 -26.63
C ARG A 6 -19.76 -1.94 -27.17
N GLU A 7 -19.20 -0.89 -27.76
CA GLU A 7 -17.77 -0.83 -28.03
C GLU A 7 -17.05 -0.97 -26.68
N SER A 8 -16.42 -2.12 -26.50
CA SER A 8 -15.47 -2.35 -25.42
C SER A 8 -14.33 -1.37 -25.63
N ILE A 9 -14.30 -0.30 -24.84
CA ILE A 9 -13.10 0.51 -24.71
C ILE A 9 -12.03 -0.43 -24.15
N LEU A 10 -11.14 -0.90 -25.03
CA LEU A 10 -9.89 -1.52 -24.63
C LEU A 10 -9.08 -0.41 -23.97
N VAL A 11 -9.32 -0.18 -22.67
CA VAL A 11 -8.43 0.62 -21.84
C VAL A 11 -7.16 -0.21 -21.73
N ALA A 12 -6.20 0.04 -22.61
CA ALA A 12 -4.82 -0.32 -22.33
C ALA A 12 -4.49 0.26 -20.94
N GLU A 13 -4.03 -0.56 -20.00
CA GLU A 13 -3.60 -0.11 -18.69
C GLU A 13 -2.54 0.99 -18.85
N ARG A 14 -2.98 2.24 -18.81
CA ARG A 14 -2.13 3.39 -19.05
C ARG A 14 -1.62 3.88 -17.69
N HIS A 15 -0.54 3.27 -17.24
CA HIS A 15 0.23 3.68 -16.08
C HIS A 15 1.36 4.63 -16.51
N ASP A 16 1.01 5.71 -17.19
CA ASP A 16 2.01 6.73 -17.52
C ASP A 16 2.21 7.61 -16.29
N ILE A 17 3.38 7.55 -15.69
CA ILE A 17 3.78 8.51 -14.65
C ILE A 17 4.18 9.79 -15.38
N TYR A 18 3.52 10.91 -15.06
CA TYR A 18 3.91 12.20 -15.62
C TYR A 18 5.33 12.55 -15.14
N PRO A 19 6.22 13.08 -16.01
CA PRO A 19 7.59 13.40 -15.63
C PRO A 19 7.71 14.29 -14.38
N GLU A 20 6.72 15.15 -14.15
CA GLU A 20 6.67 16.09 -13.02
C GLU A 20 6.39 15.42 -11.67
N ILE A 21 5.87 14.19 -11.66
CA ILE A 21 5.57 13.41 -10.45
C ILE A 21 6.28 12.05 -10.44
N ASP A 22 7.36 11.89 -11.21
CA ASP A 22 8.13 10.65 -11.26
C ASP A 22 8.76 10.34 -9.88
N PRO A 23 8.37 9.23 -9.22
CA PRO A 23 8.89 8.90 -7.91
C PRO A 23 10.29 8.22 -7.96
N ALA A 24 10.89 8.03 -9.15
CA ALA A 24 12.17 7.35 -9.30
C ALA A 24 13.28 7.95 -8.43
N GLU A 25 13.35 9.28 -8.33
CA GLU A 25 14.31 9.95 -7.47
C GLU A 25 14.12 9.57 -6.00
N HIS A 26 12.88 9.56 -5.51
CA HIS A 26 12.55 9.17 -4.14
C HIS A 26 12.92 7.72 -3.82
N PHE A 27 12.82 6.82 -4.80
CA PHE A 27 13.22 5.43 -4.64
C PHE A 27 14.74 5.29 -4.54
N SER A 28 15.48 6.02 -5.39
CA SER A 28 16.94 5.99 -5.40
C SER A 28 17.54 6.57 -4.12
N GLN A 29 16.97 7.67 -3.61
CA GLN A 29 17.45 8.36 -2.41
C GLN A 29 16.90 7.78 -1.10
N LYS A 30 15.96 6.83 -1.18
CA LYS A 30 15.25 6.29 0.00
C LYS A 30 14.70 7.41 0.88
N THR A 31 13.97 8.36 0.30
CA THR A 31 13.52 9.59 1.00
C THR A 31 12.69 9.29 2.26
N TYR A 32 12.06 8.12 2.35
CA TYR A 32 11.28 7.70 3.52
C TYR A 32 12.02 6.70 4.43
N GLN A 33 13.34 6.55 4.29
CA GLN A 33 14.16 5.72 5.17
C GLN A 33 13.89 6.07 6.65
N GLY A 34 13.61 5.03 7.43
CA GLY A 34 13.31 5.13 8.86
C GLY A 34 11.90 5.64 9.18
N LYS A 35 11.15 6.17 8.21
CA LYS A 35 9.75 6.58 8.42
C LYS A 35 8.84 5.35 8.50
N VAL A 36 7.71 5.48 9.18
CA VAL A 36 6.73 4.39 9.36
C VAL A 36 5.36 4.86 8.91
N ALA A 37 4.86 4.30 7.80
CA ALA A 37 3.56 4.66 7.23
C ALA A 37 2.45 3.70 7.71
N PHE A 38 1.30 4.24 8.12
CA PHE A 38 0.12 3.44 8.47
C PHE A 38 -0.92 3.54 7.35
N ILE A 39 -1.13 2.45 6.61
CA ILE A 39 -1.92 2.45 5.38
C ILE A 39 -3.22 1.70 5.62
N THR A 40 -4.34 2.42 5.52
CA THR A 40 -5.69 1.83 5.58
C THR A 40 -6.19 1.46 4.19
N GLY A 41 -7.09 0.48 4.12
CA GLY A 41 -7.62 0.00 2.85
C GLY A 41 -6.59 -0.69 1.96
N ALA A 42 -5.49 -1.19 2.54
CA ALA A 42 -4.31 -1.66 1.80
C ALA A 42 -4.45 -3.06 1.17
N SER A 43 -5.68 -3.54 0.97
CA SER A 43 -5.97 -4.89 0.47
C SER A 43 -5.93 -5.05 -1.06
N ARG A 44 -5.91 -3.93 -1.80
CA ARG A 44 -5.88 -3.86 -3.28
C ARG A 44 -5.78 -2.42 -3.78
N GLY A 45 -5.52 -2.26 -5.07
CA GLY A 45 -5.70 -1.00 -5.80
C GLY A 45 -4.82 0.10 -5.23
N ILE A 46 -5.39 1.29 -4.99
CA ILE A 46 -4.63 2.46 -4.56
C ILE A 46 -3.85 2.20 -3.26
N GLY A 47 -4.46 1.56 -2.25
CA GLY A 47 -3.78 1.31 -0.98
C GLY A 47 -2.60 0.33 -1.10
N GLU A 48 -2.70 -0.61 -2.03
CA GLU A 48 -1.59 -1.52 -2.36
C GLU A 48 -0.46 -0.78 -3.09
N GLU A 49 -0.78 0.03 -4.08
CA GLU A 49 0.22 0.81 -4.81
C GLU A 49 0.94 1.80 -3.89
N ILE A 50 0.20 2.49 -3.01
CA ILE A 50 0.80 3.35 -1.97
C ILE A 50 1.81 2.57 -1.12
N ALA A 51 1.45 1.36 -0.68
CA ALA A 51 2.35 0.52 0.10
C ALA A 51 3.61 0.13 -0.68
N LEU A 52 3.46 -0.24 -1.96
CA LEU A 52 4.60 -0.54 -2.83
C LEU A 52 5.51 0.67 -3.02
N MET A 53 4.96 1.88 -3.23
CA MET A 53 5.76 3.09 -3.39
C MET A 53 6.54 3.43 -2.11
N TYR A 54 5.91 3.31 -0.93
CA TYR A 54 6.59 3.48 0.36
C TYR A 54 7.70 2.45 0.58
N ALA A 55 7.45 1.19 0.21
CA ALA A 55 8.45 0.13 0.27
C ALA A 55 9.68 0.47 -0.61
N LYS A 56 9.44 0.87 -1.86
CA LYS A 56 10.51 1.28 -2.79
C LYS A 56 11.29 2.49 -2.26
N ALA A 57 10.61 3.43 -1.61
CA ALA A 57 11.23 4.61 -1.01
C ALA A 57 11.86 4.37 0.38
N GLY A 58 11.92 3.12 0.86
CA GLY A 58 12.66 2.72 2.06
C GLY A 58 11.91 2.87 3.40
N ALA A 59 10.60 3.12 3.37
CA ALA A 59 9.80 3.18 4.58
C ALA A 59 9.56 1.79 5.17
N SER A 60 9.34 1.74 6.49
CA SER A 60 8.56 0.67 7.11
C SER A 60 7.08 1.01 7.02
N PHE A 61 6.20 0.01 7.00
CA PHE A 61 4.77 0.30 6.87
C PHE A 61 3.87 -0.77 7.48
N VAL A 62 2.66 -0.34 7.82
CA VAL A 62 1.57 -1.17 8.32
C VAL A 62 0.47 -1.21 7.28
N LEU A 63 0.02 -2.42 6.93
CA LEU A 63 -1.12 -2.65 6.05
C LEU A 63 -2.32 -2.99 6.90
N THR A 64 -3.43 -2.27 6.71
CA THR A 64 -4.69 -2.56 7.39
C THR A 64 -5.86 -2.67 6.43
N ALA A 65 -6.69 -3.69 6.65
CA ALA A 65 -7.95 -3.95 5.95
C ALA A 65 -8.75 -5.02 6.70
N ARG A 66 -10.01 -5.24 6.27
CA ARG A 66 -10.95 -6.15 6.95
C ARG A 66 -10.65 -7.65 6.75
N LYS A 67 -9.81 -8.04 5.79
CA LYS A 67 -9.54 -9.45 5.45
C LYS A 67 -8.04 -9.74 5.48
N GLN A 68 -7.60 -10.58 6.40
CA GLN A 68 -6.18 -10.90 6.58
C GLN A 68 -5.55 -11.52 5.32
N ASP A 69 -6.20 -12.50 4.69
CA ASP A 69 -5.67 -13.17 3.50
C ASP A 69 -5.33 -12.19 2.36
N THR A 70 -6.12 -11.12 2.19
CA THR A 70 -5.85 -10.10 1.18
C THR A 70 -4.64 -9.24 1.53
N LEU A 71 -4.42 -8.95 2.81
CA LEU A 71 -3.24 -8.22 3.28
C LEU A 71 -1.99 -9.08 3.13
N ASP A 72 -2.07 -10.37 3.44
CA ASP A 72 -0.96 -11.30 3.29
C ASP A 72 -0.55 -11.44 1.83
N ALA A 73 -1.53 -11.52 0.91
CA ALA A 73 -1.25 -11.53 -0.52
C ALA A 73 -0.53 -10.25 -1.00
N VAL A 74 -0.99 -9.07 -0.55
CA VAL A 74 -0.32 -7.78 -0.85
C VAL A 74 1.10 -7.76 -0.28
N LYS A 75 1.27 -8.17 0.98
CA LYS A 75 2.58 -8.27 1.65
C LYS A 75 3.54 -9.16 0.85
N GLN A 76 3.10 -10.34 0.42
CA GLN A 76 3.94 -11.25 -0.37
C GLN A 76 4.32 -10.65 -1.73
N ARG A 77 3.38 -9.98 -2.42
CA ARG A 77 3.70 -9.29 -3.68
C ARG A 77 4.75 -8.20 -3.48
N ILE A 78 4.58 -7.35 -2.46
CA ILE A 78 5.54 -6.28 -2.16
C ILE A 78 6.91 -6.87 -1.80
N LEU A 79 6.97 -7.91 -0.97
CA LEU A 79 8.24 -8.56 -0.62
C LEU A 79 8.91 -9.24 -1.84
N GLY A 80 8.14 -9.72 -2.81
CA GLY A 80 8.67 -10.22 -4.07
C GLY A 80 9.35 -9.15 -4.93
N LEU A 81 8.90 -7.89 -4.84
CA LEU A 81 9.45 -6.76 -5.58
C LEU A 81 10.52 -5.99 -4.78
N VAL A 82 10.38 -5.95 -3.46
CA VAL A 82 11.27 -5.25 -2.52
C VAL A 82 11.56 -6.18 -1.33
N PRO A 83 12.51 -7.12 -1.46
CA PRO A 83 12.77 -8.15 -0.44
C PRO A 83 13.20 -7.61 0.93
N THR A 84 13.72 -6.38 0.97
CA THR A 84 14.16 -5.71 2.19
C THR A 84 13.06 -4.90 2.88
N ALA A 85 11.83 -4.91 2.36
CA ALA A 85 10.74 -4.11 2.91
C ALA A 85 10.32 -4.59 4.31
N GLU A 86 10.15 -3.65 5.24
CA GLU A 86 9.64 -3.94 6.57
C GLU A 86 8.14 -3.67 6.64
N VAL A 87 7.36 -4.75 6.76
CA VAL A 87 5.89 -4.70 6.67
C VAL A 87 5.18 -5.51 7.75
N LEU A 88 4.26 -4.85 8.44
CA LEU A 88 3.31 -5.45 9.38
C LEU A 88 1.91 -5.45 8.76
N ALA A 89 1.25 -6.61 8.66
CA ALA A 89 -0.11 -6.74 8.15
C ALA A 89 -1.06 -7.01 9.32
N LEU A 90 -2.06 -6.16 9.53
CA LEU A 90 -3.03 -6.27 10.61
C LEU A 90 -4.44 -6.20 10.06
N GLN A 91 -5.23 -7.24 10.31
CA GLN A 91 -6.66 -7.14 10.12
C GLN A 91 -7.24 -6.04 11.01
N THR A 92 -7.93 -5.08 10.40
CA THR A 92 -8.54 -3.95 11.12
C THR A 92 -9.75 -3.47 10.35
N ASP A 93 -10.90 -3.40 11.05
CA ASP A 93 -12.03 -2.61 10.62
C ASP A 93 -11.91 -1.20 11.19
N VAL A 94 -11.66 -0.22 10.31
CA VAL A 94 -11.44 1.18 10.70
C VAL A 94 -12.69 1.86 11.28
N VAL A 95 -13.87 1.24 11.14
CA VAL A 95 -15.10 1.71 11.79
C VAL A 95 -15.12 1.36 13.28
N VAL A 96 -14.35 0.36 13.71
CA VAL A 96 -14.29 -0.10 15.10
C VAL A 96 -13.07 0.53 15.80
N PHE A 97 -13.33 1.49 16.69
CA PHE A 97 -12.30 2.29 17.35
C PHE A 97 -11.26 1.44 18.09
N GLU A 98 -11.70 0.41 18.80
CA GLU A 98 -10.83 -0.48 19.58
C GLU A 98 -9.85 -1.24 18.68
N GLN A 99 -10.28 -1.61 17.46
CA GLN A 99 -9.40 -2.28 16.50
C GLN A 99 -8.35 -1.31 15.96
N VAL A 100 -8.73 -0.07 15.67
CA VAL A 100 -7.78 0.97 15.23
C VAL A 100 -6.76 1.25 16.34
N GLU A 101 -7.22 1.40 17.59
CA GLU A 101 -6.34 1.63 18.73
C GLU A 101 -5.35 0.48 18.93
N ALA A 102 -5.83 -0.77 18.86
CA ALA A 102 -4.98 -1.95 18.94
C ALA A 102 -3.96 -2.02 17.79
N ALA A 103 -4.36 -1.68 16.56
CA ALA A 103 -3.49 -1.69 15.40
C ALA A 103 -2.38 -0.62 15.51
N VAL A 104 -2.72 0.58 15.99
CA VAL A 104 -1.74 1.65 16.27
C VAL A 104 -0.77 1.23 17.36
N LYS A 105 -1.26 0.64 18.46
CA LYS A 105 -0.40 0.11 19.54
C LYS A 105 0.56 -0.96 19.01
N ALA A 106 0.08 -1.88 18.18
CA ALA A 106 0.92 -2.91 17.56
C ALA A 106 1.97 -2.32 16.61
N ALA A 107 1.60 -1.29 15.84
CA ALA A 107 2.53 -0.57 14.98
C ALA A 107 3.66 0.10 15.77
N ILE A 108 3.31 0.82 16.84
CA ILE A 108 4.28 1.46 17.72
C ILE A 108 5.16 0.41 18.42
N ALA A 109 4.59 -0.71 18.87
CA ALA A 109 5.35 -1.79 19.48
C ALA A 109 6.37 -2.40 18.50
N ARG A 110 6.02 -2.55 17.21
CA ARG A 110 6.89 -3.14 16.20
C ARG A 110 7.95 -2.17 15.65
N PHE A 111 7.62 -0.89 15.49
CA PHE A 111 8.48 0.08 14.79
C PHE A 111 8.94 1.26 15.65
N GLY A 112 8.47 1.35 16.90
CA GLY A 112 8.78 2.42 17.84
C GLY A 112 8.09 3.76 17.58
N ARG A 113 7.49 3.96 16.39
CA ARG A 113 6.84 5.22 16.00
C ARG A 113 5.84 5.06 14.86
N LEU A 114 5.05 6.10 14.65
CA LEU A 114 4.32 6.41 13.42
C LEU A 114 4.72 7.81 12.96
N LEU A 115 4.69 8.05 11.65
CA LEU A 115 4.97 9.37 11.06
C LEU A 115 3.70 10.05 10.57
#